data_AF-A0A0P7X1H5-F1
#
_entry.id   AF-A0A0P7X1H5-F1
#
_cell.length_a   1.000
_cell.length_b   1.000
_cell.length_c   1.000
_cell.angle_alpha   90.00
_cell.angle_beta   90.00
_cell.angle_gamma   90.00
#
_symmetry.space_group_name_H-M   'P 1'
#
loop_
_entity.id
_entity.type
_entity.pdbx_description
1 polymer ?
#
loop_
_entity_poly.entity_id
_entity_poly.type
_entity_poly.pdbx_seq_one_letter_code
_entity_poly.pdbx_strand_id
1 'polypeptide(L)'
;MAGEKSSLMGVSRLDVLYRRLLLTKLFIHGWGKPDDLKRIFEFRKIIGNREKCKDLVPKDYPVFIDKAEEQTDCKILNGHFISPLEYNLPGVLPPESVKARFQFIVPKKWKKYRPVCIHLAGTGDHFFWRRRTLMAKPMIKETGMASLRSSLRNVSDLFVMGGALILESAALLHWLEREGYWPLGMTGISMGGH
;
A
#
# COMPACT_ATOMS: atom_id res chain seq x y z
N MET A 1 50.74 -7.14 -5.26
CA MET A 1 50.56 -7.16 -3.79
C MET A 1 49.74 -5.92 -3.43
N ALA A 2 48.64 -5.94 -2.70
CA ALA A 2 47.82 -6.98 -2.10
C ALA A 2 46.35 -6.50 -2.17
N GLY A 3 45.42 -7.42 -2.40
CA GLY A 3 43.99 -7.13 -2.54
C GLY A 3 43.31 -6.81 -1.21
N GLU A 4 42.38 -5.86 -1.27
CA GLU A 4 41.39 -5.56 -0.24
C GLU A 4 40.59 -6.82 0.15
N LYS A 5 40.65 -7.20 1.43
CA LYS A 5 39.67 -8.08 2.05
C LYS A 5 38.62 -7.22 2.73
N SER A 6 37.52 -6.94 2.01
CA SER A 6 36.26 -6.51 2.59
C SER A 6 35.85 -7.51 3.69
N SER A 7 35.90 -7.09 4.95
CA SER A 7 35.44 -7.90 6.07
C SER A 7 33.92 -8.06 5.98
N LEU A 8 33.47 -9.28 5.69
CA LEU A 8 32.10 -9.70 5.94
C LEU A 8 31.84 -9.51 7.44
N MET A 9 31.09 -8.47 7.80
CA MET A 9 30.61 -8.26 9.17
C MET A 9 29.89 -9.53 9.64
N GLY A 10 30.53 -10.27 10.54
CA GLY A 10 29.99 -11.48 11.12
C GLY A 10 28.71 -11.15 11.88
N VAL A 11 27.61 -11.81 11.50
CA VAL A 11 26.31 -11.67 12.16
C VAL A 11 26.48 -11.99 13.65
N SER A 12 26.12 -11.04 14.53
CA SER A 12 26.30 -11.18 15.98
C SER A 12 25.54 -12.39 16.53
N ARG A 13 26.24 -13.28 17.26
CA ARG A 13 25.64 -14.47 17.89
C ARG A 13 24.58 -14.11 18.94
N LEU A 14 24.72 -12.95 19.58
CA LEU A 14 23.72 -12.39 20.49
C LEU A 14 22.45 -11.99 19.75
N ASP A 15 22.59 -11.37 18.58
CA ASP A 15 21.46 -10.97 17.73
C ASP A 15 20.70 -12.21 17.20
N VAL A 16 21.41 -13.28 16.84
CA VAL A 16 20.80 -14.57 16.44
C VAL A 16 20.04 -15.21 17.61
N LEU A 17 20.60 -15.21 18.82
CA LEU A 17 19.95 -15.79 20.00
C LEU A 17 18.71 -14.98 20.42
N TYR A 18 18.82 -13.65 20.43
CA TYR A 18 17.72 -12.74 20.72
C TYR A 18 16.56 -12.89 19.72
N ARG A 19 16.87 -12.99 18.42
CA ARG A 19 15.88 -13.22 17.35
C ARG A 19 15.18 -14.58 17.45
N ARG A 20 15.82 -15.61 18.01
CA ARG A 20 15.17 -16.91 18.25
C ARG A 20 14.15 -16.86 19.40
N LEU A 21 14.30 -15.90 20.33
CA LEU A 21 13.41 -15.71 21.47
C LEU A 21 12.21 -14.79 21.14
N LEU A 22 12.30 -13.98 20.08
CA LEU A 22 11.20 -13.14 19.61
C LEU A 22 10.20 -13.96 18.77
N LEU A 23 8.95 -14.06 19.25
CA LEU A 23 7.83 -14.72 18.55
C LEU A 23 7.37 -13.98 17.27
N THR A 24 7.85 -12.77 17.03
CA THR A 24 7.44 -11.92 15.89
C THR A 24 8.43 -12.02 14.73
N LYS A 25 7.97 -12.51 13.58
CA LYS A 25 8.79 -12.64 12.35
C LYS A 25 8.99 -11.31 11.59
N LEU A 26 8.86 -10.16 12.24
CA LEU A 26 8.97 -8.84 11.61
C LEU A 26 10.43 -8.41 11.50
N PHE A 27 10.81 -7.78 10.37
CA PHE A 27 12.13 -7.19 10.14
C PHE A 27 13.30 -8.19 10.24
N ILE A 28 13.04 -9.45 9.89
CA ILE A 28 14.01 -10.54 9.98
C ILE A 28 15.22 -10.38 9.06
N HIS A 29 15.18 -9.47 8.09
CA HIS A 29 16.32 -9.15 7.21
C HIS A 29 17.00 -7.82 7.59
N GLY A 30 16.61 -7.22 8.73
CA GLY A 30 17.24 -6.02 9.27
C GLY A 30 16.68 -4.74 8.66
N TRP A 31 17.54 -3.75 8.43
CA TRP A 31 17.12 -2.41 8.04
C TRP A 31 16.76 -2.28 6.55
N GLY A 32 17.28 -3.16 5.69
CA GLY A 32 17.23 -3.03 4.23
C GLY A 32 18.54 -2.49 3.65
N LYS A 33 18.54 -2.16 2.35
CA LYS A 33 19.73 -1.66 1.66
C LYS A 33 20.03 -0.21 2.11
N PRO A 34 21.26 0.13 2.53
CA PRO A 34 21.60 1.47 2.98
C PRO A 34 21.32 2.58 1.96
N ASP A 35 21.55 2.32 0.67
CA ASP A 35 21.32 3.31 -0.39
C ASP A 35 19.83 3.58 -0.60
N ASP A 36 18.98 2.55 -0.52
CA ASP A 36 17.53 2.72 -0.58
C ASP A 36 17.02 3.49 0.64
N LEU A 37 17.55 3.23 1.84
CA LEU A 37 17.19 4.00 3.04
C LEU A 37 17.52 5.49 2.91
N LYS A 38 18.69 5.84 2.36
CA LYS A 38 19.05 7.25 2.10
C LYS A 38 18.05 7.90 1.14
N ARG A 39 17.75 7.23 0.03
CA ARG A 39 16.77 7.71 -0.97
C ARG A 39 15.38 7.89 -0.35
N ILE A 40 14.93 6.92 0.45
CA ILE A 40 13.66 6.96 1.17
C ILE A 40 13.62 8.15 2.13
N PHE A 41 14.68 8.41 2.88
CA PHE A 41 14.71 9.52 3.84
C PHE A 41 14.70 10.89 3.17
N GLU A 42 15.41 11.06 2.04
CA GLU A 42 15.32 12.29 1.26
C GLU A 42 13.92 12.48 0.68
N PHE A 43 13.34 11.42 0.10
CA PHE A 43 12.00 11.48 -0.46
C PHE A 43 10.92 11.74 0.60
N ARG A 44 11.08 11.22 1.82
CA ARG A 44 10.19 11.51 2.96
C ARG A 44 10.08 13.01 3.25
N LYS A 45 11.14 13.79 3.04
CA LYS A 45 11.09 15.26 3.20
C LYS A 45 10.21 15.92 2.14
N ILE A 46 10.11 15.30 0.96
CA ILE A 46 9.27 15.78 -0.16
C ILE A 46 7.81 15.40 0.10
N ILE A 47 7.52 14.12 0.37
CA ILE A 47 6.16 13.65 0.70
C ILE A 47 5.60 14.35 1.94
N GLY A 48 6.43 14.57 2.96
CA GLY A 48 6.01 15.26 4.19
C GLY A 48 5.69 16.74 3.99
N ASN A 49 6.06 17.33 2.85
CA ASN A 49 5.70 18.70 2.50
C ASN A 49 4.37 18.71 1.72
N ARG A 50 3.34 19.30 2.32
CA ARG A 50 1.97 19.31 1.77
C ARG A 50 1.85 19.96 0.38
N GLU A 51 2.66 20.96 0.08
CA GLU A 51 2.60 21.63 -1.22
C GLU A 51 3.24 20.75 -2.29
N LYS A 52 4.47 20.28 -2.02
CA LYS A 52 5.19 19.39 -2.95
C LYS A 52 4.46 18.08 -3.18
N CYS A 53 3.83 17.52 -2.14
CA CYS A 53 3.16 16.24 -2.21
C CYS A 53 1.99 16.23 -3.21
N LYS A 54 1.31 17.36 -3.41
CA LYS A 54 0.16 17.46 -4.35
C LYS A 54 0.57 17.22 -5.80
N ASP A 55 1.82 17.55 -6.13
CA ASP A 55 2.32 17.48 -7.51
C ASP A 55 3.04 16.15 -7.80
N LEU A 56 3.18 15.28 -6.80
CA LEU A 56 3.85 13.97 -6.96
C LEU A 56 3.01 12.96 -7.76
N VAL A 57 1.71 13.22 -7.91
CA VAL A 57 0.79 12.39 -8.68
C VAL A 57 -0.03 13.28 -9.61
N PRO A 58 0.15 13.19 -10.93
CA PRO A 58 -0.63 13.93 -11.91
C PRO A 58 -2.15 13.74 -11.73
N LYS A 59 -2.92 14.81 -11.98
CA LYS A 59 -4.39 14.76 -11.90
C LYS A 59 -5.02 13.83 -12.91
N ASP A 60 -4.33 13.48 -13.99
CA ASP A 60 -4.75 12.59 -15.07
C ASP A 60 -4.10 11.19 -14.98
N TYR A 61 -3.53 10.84 -13.82
CA TYR A 61 -2.79 9.60 -13.63
C TYR A 61 -3.56 8.37 -14.14
N PRO A 62 -2.91 7.50 -14.95
CA PRO A 62 -3.59 6.41 -15.63
C PRO A 62 -4.01 5.32 -14.63
N VAL A 63 -5.30 5.02 -14.64
CA VAL A 63 -5.91 3.94 -13.86
C VAL A 63 -6.78 3.11 -14.78
N PHE A 64 -6.58 1.79 -14.76
CA PHE A 64 -7.20 0.86 -15.69
C PHE A 64 -8.16 -0.07 -14.96
N ILE A 65 -9.29 -0.37 -15.60
CA ILE A 65 -10.22 -1.41 -15.16
C ILE A 65 -9.98 -2.66 -16.01
N ASP A 66 -9.53 -3.73 -15.35
CA ASP A 66 -9.20 -4.99 -16.00
C ASP A 66 -10.42 -5.87 -16.21
N LYS A 67 -11.32 -5.87 -15.22
CA LYS A 67 -12.47 -6.77 -15.19
C LYS A 67 -13.63 -6.13 -14.47
N ALA A 68 -14.82 -6.28 -15.05
CA ALA A 68 -16.08 -5.97 -14.41
C ALA A 68 -16.89 -7.27 -14.19
N GLU A 69 -17.42 -7.44 -12.98
CA GLU A 69 -18.29 -8.55 -12.60
C GLU A 69 -19.62 -7.98 -12.09
N GLU A 70 -20.73 -8.50 -12.61
CA GLU A 70 -22.05 -8.15 -12.13
C GLU A 70 -22.46 -9.11 -11.01
N GLN A 71 -22.88 -8.58 -9.88
CA GLN A 71 -23.46 -9.33 -8.76
C GLN A 71 -24.92 -8.95 -8.59
N THR A 72 -25.68 -9.63 -7.74
CA THR A 72 -27.12 -9.35 -7.56
C THR A 72 -27.37 -7.90 -7.09
N ASP A 73 -26.56 -7.41 -6.16
CA ASP A 73 -26.70 -6.14 -5.44
C ASP A 73 -25.70 -5.05 -5.89
N CYS A 74 -24.57 -5.44 -6.46
CA CYS A 74 -23.48 -4.53 -6.82
C CYS A 74 -22.78 -4.92 -8.12
N LYS A 75 -21.92 -4.02 -8.60
CA LYS A 75 -20.93 -4.27 -9.64
C LYS A 75 -19.55 -4.23 -9.02
N ILE A 76 -18.69 -5.17 -9.37
CA ILE A 76 -17.33 -5.26 -8.87
C ILE A 76 -16.38 -5.00 -10.02
N LEU A 77 -15.58 -3.96 -9.89
CA LEU A 77 -14.52 -3.61 -10.83
C LEU A 77 -13.17 -4.00 -10.20
N ASN A 78 -12.39 -4.80 -10.90
CA ASN A 78 -10.98 -5.01 -10.56
C ASN A 78 -10.16 -4.15 -11.50
N GLY A 79 -9.24 -3.38 -10.93
CA GLY A 79 -8.40 -2.48 -11.69
C GLY A 79 -6.98 -2.45 -11.19
N HIS A 80 -6.13 -1.79 -11.96
CA HIS A 80 -4.74 -1.59 -11.62
C HIS A 80 -4.20 -0.27 -12.14
N PHE A 81 -3.06 0.10 -11.59
CA PHE A 81 -2.21 1.17 -12.07
C PHE A 81 -0.76 0.86 -11.65
N ILE A 82 0.20 1.54 -12.25
CA ILE A 82 1.59 1.47 -11.76
C ILE A 82 1.67 2.35 -10.51
N SER A 83 2.26 1.87 -9.42
CA SER A 83 2.42 2.65 -8.20
C SER A 83 3.22 3.92 -8.50
N PRO A 84 2.74 5.13 -8.16
CA PRO A 84 3.50 6.35 -8.44
C PRO A 84 4.83 6.40 -7.69
N LEU A 85 4.97 5.59 -6.62
CA LEU A 85 6.23 5.44 -5.92
C LEU A 85 7.32 4.85 -6.83
N GLU A 86 6.98 4.01 -7.81
CA GLU A 86 7.97 3.48 -8.75
C GLU A 86 8.59 4.59 -9.61
N TYR A 87 7.81 5.60 -10.01
CA TYR A 87 8.35 6.73 -10.76
C TYR A 87 9.19 7.68 -9.89
N ASN A 88 8.79 7.85 -8.63
CA ASN A 88 9.48 8.75 -7.70
C ASN A 88 10.73 8.12 -7.06
N LEU A 89 10.70 6.80 -6.83
CA LEU A 89 11.76 6.01 -6.19
C LEU A 89 11.90 4.64 -6.89
N PRO A 90 12.43 4.60 -8.12
CA PRO A 90 12.50 3.37 -8.91
C PRO A 90 13.31 2.27 -8.24
N GLY A 91 12.83 1.03 -8.35
CA GLY A 91 13.49 -0.16 -7.80
C GLY A 91 13.45 -0.31 -6.27
N VAL A 92 12.77 0.61 -5.57
CA VAL A 92 12.57 0.50 -4.11
C VAL A 92 11.37 -0.40 -3.80
N LEU A 93 10.37 -0.43 -4.68
CA LEU A 93 9.28 -1.39 -4.59
C LEU A 93 9.77 -2.78 -4.99
N PRO A 94 9.30 -3.85 -4.32
CA PRO A 94 9.44 -5.19 -4.87
C PRO A 94 8.66 -5.26 -6.20
N PRO A 95 9.14 -5.99 -7.22
CA PRO A 95 8.56 -6.00 -8.58
C PRO A 95 7.05 -6.28 -8.61
N GLU A 96 6.60 -7.16 -7.73
CA GLU A 96 5.24 -7.64 -7.50
C GLU A 96 4.30 -6.56 -6.94
N SER A 97 4.85 -5.51 -6.33
CA SER A 97 4.12 -4.35 -5.83
C SER A 97 4.20 -3.14 -6.76
N VAL A 98 5.00 -3.19 -7.84
CA VAL A 98 5.06 -2.10 -8.83
C VAL A 98 3.69 -1.89 -9.49
N LYS A 99 2.96 -2.97 -9.76
CA LYS A 99 1.57 -2.91 -10.23
C LYS A 99 0.63 -2.92 -9.02
N ALA A 100 0.18 -1.75 -8.62
CA ALA A 100 -0.85 -1.58 -7.60
C ALA A 100 -2.20 -2.07 -8.15
N ARG A 101 -2.86 -2.96 -7.41
CA ARG A 101 -4.17 -3.52 -7.77
C ARG A 101 -5.21 -3.08 -6.76
N PHE A 102 -6.37 -2.70 -7.25
CA PHE A 102 -7.51 -2.33 -6.42
C PHE A 102 -8.76 -3.06 -6.86
N GLN A 103 -9.73 -3.07 -5.95
CA GLN A 103 -11.07 -3.53 -6.24
C GLN A 103 -12.05 -2.46 -5.82
N PHE A 104 -12.97 -2.13 -6.72
CA PHE A 104 -13.96 -1.11 -6.53
C PHE A 104 -15.35 -1.71 -6.63
N ILE A 105 -16.08 -1.65 -5.52
CA ILE A 105 -17.44 -2.19 -5.42
C ILE A 105 -18.41 -1.03 -5.52
N VAL A 106 -19.33 -1.13 -6.46
CA VAL A 106 -20.19 -0.04 -6.89
C VAL A 106 -21.66 -0.49 -6.78
N PRO A 107 -22.57 0.28 -6.18
CA PRO A 107 -23.98 -0.07 -6.16
C PRO A 107 -24.58 0.05 -7.58
N LYS A 108 -25.61 -0.75 -7.87
CA LYS A 108 -26.33 -0.67 -9.16
C LYS A 108 -27.16 0.60 -9.32
N LYS A 109 -27.59 1.20 -8.21
CA LYS A 109 -28.42 2.40 -8.19
C LYS A 109 -27.79 3.42 -7.26
N TRP A 110 -27.75 4.66 -7.74
CA TRP A 110 -27.34 5.82 -6.96
C TRP A 110 -28.57 6.60 -6.51
N LYS A 111 -28.44 7.32 -5.40
CA LYS A 111 -29.42 8.32 -5.00
C LYS A 111 -29.10 9.63 -5.74
N LYS A 112 -28.76 10.68 -5.01
CA LYS A 112 -28.38 11.99 -5.58
C LYS A 112 -26.88 12.09 -5.91
N TYR A 113 -26.04 11.48 -5.09
CA TYR A 113 -24.58 11.57 -5.19
C TYR A 113 -23.95 10.19 -5.41
N ARG A 114 -22.67 10.18 -5.78
CA ARG A 114 -21.86 8.97 -5.99
C ARG A 114 -20.72 8.91 -4.96
N PRO A 115 -21.01 8.78 -3.66
CA PRO A 115 -19.98 8.81 -2.63
C PRO A 115 -19.08 7.57 -2.73
N VAL A 116 -17.78 7.76 -2.46
CA VAL A 116 -16.81 6.66 -2.42
C VAL A 116 -15.90 6.83 -1.22
N CYS A 117 -15.67 5.72 -0.51
CA CYS A 117 -14.68 5.64 0.56
C CYS A 117 -13.56 4.68 0.14
N ILE A 118 -12.32 5.16 0.10
CA ILE A 118 -11.14 4.32 -0.14
C ILE A 118 -10.78 3.60 1.16
N HIS A 119 -10.63 2.27 1.09
CA HIS A 119 -10.25 1.44 2.23
C HIS A 119 -8.82 0.90 2.09
N LEU A 120 -7.89 1.53 2.80
CA LEU A 120 -6.48 1.16 2.78
C LEU A 120 -6.22 -0.08 3.65
N ALA A 121 -5.42 -1.00 3.10
CA ALA A 121 -5.02 -2.22 3.79
C ALA A 121 -4.04 -1.92 4.93
N GLY A 122 -4.18 -2.64 6.03
CA GLY A 122 -3.13 -2.71 7.05
C GLY A 122 -1.96 -3.59 6.60
N THR A 123 -0.84 -3.50 7.33
CA THR A 123 0.36 -4.29 7.07
C THR A 123 0.05 -5.79 6.99
N GLY A 124 0.37 -6.38 5.85
CA GLY A 124 0.26 -7.80 5.60
C GLY A 124 -1.16 -8.34 5.42
N ASP A 125 -2.10 -7.47 5.04
CA ASP A 125 -3.37 -7.88 4.44
C ASP A 125 -3.13 -8.38 3.01
N HIS A 126 -3.29 -9.68 2.80
CA HIS A 126 -3.23 -10.30 1.47
C HIS A 126 -4.63 -10.55 0.94
N PHE A 127 -4.78 -10.27 -0.36
CA PHE A 127 -6.04 -10.35 -1.11
C PHE A 127 -7.10 -9.32 -0.66
N PHE A 128 -8.19 -9.23 -1.42
CA PHE A 128 -9.30 -8.33 -1.08
C PHE A 128 -10.27 -8.95 -0.07
N TRP A 129 -10.13 -10.22 0.30
CA TRP A 129 -11.16 -10.96 1.03
C TRP A 129 -11.48 -10.37 2.40
N ARG A 130 -10.49 -9.90 3.17
CA ARG A 130 -10.77 -9.29 4.48
C ARG A 130 -11.46 -7.94 4.37
N ARG A 131 -10.96 -7.05 3.53
CA ARG A 131 -11.60 -5.75 3.27
C ARG A 131 -12.98 -5.92 2.65
N ARG A 132 -13.14 -6.87 1.72
CA ARG A 132 -14.43 -7.21 1.11
C ARG A 132 -15.39 -7.79 2.15
N THR A 133 -15.00 -8.76 2.96
CA THR A 133 -15.91 -9.48 3.88
C THR A 133 -16.16 -8.75 5.18
N LEU A 134 -15.22 -7.95 5.69
CA LEU A 134 -15.30 -7.33 7.01
C LEU A 134 -15.60 -5.83 6.98
N MET A 135 -15.40 -5.15 5.84
CA MET A 135 -15.67 -3.71 5.72
C MET A 135 -16.62 -3.38 4.58
N ALA A 136 -16.31 -3.74 3.34
CA ALA A 136 -17.18 -3.40 2.20
C ALA A 136 -18.52 -4.14 2.24
N LYS A 137 -18.53 -5.44 2.54
CA LYS A 137 -19.75 -6.23 2.70
C LYS A 137 -20.52 -5.89 3.98
N PRO A 138 -19.92 -5.57 5.14
CA PRO A 138 -20.67 -5.16 6.32
C PRO A 138 -21.18 -3.73 6.28
N MET A 139 -20.51 -2.82 5.56
CA MET A 139 -21.13 -1.55 5.12
C MET A 139 -22.32 -1.79 4.18
N ILE A 140 -22.46 -3.02 3.68
CA ILE A 140 -23.65 -3.53 3.01
C ILE A 140 -24.52 -4.40 3.95
N LYS A 141 -24.01 -5.05 5.04
CA LYS A 141 -24.73 -6.14 5.78
C LYS A 141 -24.19 -6.81 7.10
N GLU A 142 -23.36 -6.20 7.98
CA GLU A 142 -23.05 -6.68 9.39
C GLU A 142 -22.26 -8.03 9.68
N THR A 143 -21.08 -7.93 10.35
CA THR A 143 -20.35 -8.84 11.32
C THR A 143 -19.77 -10.27 11.00
N GLY A 144 -18.49 -10.54 11.39
CA GLY A 144 -17.91 -11.90 11.70
C GLY A 144 -16.50 -12.23 11.12
N MET A 145 -15.42 -12.29 11.95
CA MET A 145 -13.99 -12.15 11.54
C MET A 145 -13.06 -13.41 11.58
N ALA A 146 -12.04 -13.44 10.70
CA ALA A 146 -10.75 -14.16 10.86
C ALA A 146 -9.57 -13.44 10.14
N SER A 147 -8.34 -13.50 10.69
CA SER A 147 -7.13 -12.77 10.25
C SER A 147 -5.89 -13.67 10.04
N LEU A 148 -5.07 -13.39 9.03
CA LEU A 148 -3.80 -14.05 8.64
C LEU A 148 -2.76 -12.96 8.27
N ARG A 149 -1.69 -12.85 9.04
CA ARG A 149 -0.68 -11.78 8.92
C ARG A 149 0.42 -12.19 7.93
N SER A 150 0.84 -11.31 7.03
CA SER A 150 2.19 -11.39 6.47
C SER A 150 3.16 -10.43 7.13
N SER A 151 4.44 -10.76 6.99
CA SER A 151 5.51 -10.14 7.76
C SER A 151 6.38 -9.29 6.86
N LEU A 152 6.58 -8.02 7.24
CA LEU A 152 7.59 -7.15 6.66
C LEU A 152 8.98 -7.75 6.91
N ARG A 153 9.83 -7.78 5.88
CA ARG A 153 11.13 -8.44 5.95
C ARG A 153 12.22 -7.46 6.39
N ASN A 154 12.14 -6.20 5.98
CA ASN A 154 13.06 -5.13 6.37
C ASN A 154 12.31 -3.95 7.01
N VAL A 155 13.00 -3.17 7.84
CA VAL A 155 12.45 -1.91 8.38
C VAL A 155 12.16 -0.93 7.25
N SER A 156 12.99 -0.87 6.22
CA SER A 156 12.75 -0.08 5.01
C SER A 156 11.36 -0.31 4.40
N ASP A 157 10.87 -1.55 4.42
CA ASP A 157 9.58 -1.93 3.83
C ASP A 157 8.41 -1.14 4.45
N LEU A 158 8.53 -0.72 5.71
CA LEU A 158 7.52 0.10 6.37
C LEU A 158 7.42 1.49 5.74
N PHE A 159 8.56 2.11 5.45
CA PHE A 159 8.61 3.43 4.81
C PHE A 159 8.19 3.38 3.35
N VAL A 160 8.62 2.34 2.63
CA VAL A 160 8.20 2.09 1.24
C VAL A 160 6.69 1.93 1.17
N MET A 161 6.11 1.12 2.04
CA MET A 161 4.68 0.89 2.10
C MET A 161 3.90 2.17 2.46
N GLY A 162 4.39 2.98 3.41
CA GLY A 162 3.77 4.27 3.74
C GLY A 162 3.80 5.26 2.56
N GLY A 163 4.95 5.38 1.88
CA GLY A 163 5.07 6.22 0.69
C GLY A 163 4.17 5.74 -0.45
N ALA A 164 4.09 4.42 -0.67
CA ALA A 164 3.21 3.83 -1.68
C ALA A 164 1.76 4.13 -1.36
N LEU A 165 1.30 3.93 -0.11
CA LEU A 165 -0.08 4.22 0.29
C LEU A 165 -0.48 5.66 0.02
N ILE A 166 0.36 6.63 0.40
CA ILE A 166 0.05 8.06 0.21
C ILE A 166 -0.14 8.37 -1.28
N LEU A 167 0.82 7.96 -2.11
CA LEU A 167 0.80 8.28 -3.54
C LEU A 167 -0.27 7.48 -4.29
N GLU A 168 -0.46 6.20 -3.99
CA GLU A 168 -1.50 5.37 -4.58
C GLU A 168 -2.89 5.86 -4.21
N SER A 169 -3.08 6.36 -2.98
CA SER A 169 -4.34 6.99 -2.57
C SER A 169 -4.61 8.27 -3.35
N ALA A 170 -3.59 9.12 -3.57
CA ALA A 170 -3.73 10.31 -4.40
C ALA A 170 -4.13 9.96 -5.84
N ALA A 171 -3.52 8.92 -6.43
CA ALA A 171 -3.88 8.44 -7.78
C ALA A 171 -5.35 7.98 -7.85
N LEU A 172 -5.81 7.22 -6.86
CA LEU A 172 -7.20 6.76 -6.78
C LEU A 172 -8.17 7.92 -6.55
N LEU A 173 -7.84 8.89 -5.70
CA LEU A 173 -8.68 10.07 -5.47
C LEU A 173 -8.84 10.89 -6.76
N HIS A 174 -7.75 11.16 -7.47
CA HIS A 174 -7.80 11.86 -8.76
C HIS A 174 -8.63 11.09 -9.78
N TRP A 175 -8.44 9.77 -9.87
CA TRP A 175 -9.25 8.94 -10.76
C TRP A 175 -10.75 8.99 -10.40
N LEU A 176 -11.10 8.83 -9.13
CA LEU A 176 -12.50 8.90 -8.68
C LEU A 176 -13.13 10.27 -8.94
N GLU A 177 -12.40 11.36 -8.70
CA GLU A 177 -12.88 12.71 -8.99
C GLU A 177 -13.16 12.90 -10.49
N ARG A 178 -12.25 12.46 -11.37
CA ARG A 178 -12.42 12.51 -12.83
C ARG A 178 -13.62 11.69 -13.32
N GLU A 179 -13.86 10.54 -12.70
CA GLU A 179 -15.01 9.68 -13.02
C GLU A 179 -16.35 10.19 -12.44
N GLY A 180 -16.34 11.35 -11.77
CA GLY A 180 -17.52 12.02 -11.24
C GLY A 180 -18.04 11.43 -9.92
N TYR A 181 -17.18 10.82 -9.12
CA TYR A 181 -17.52 10.36 -7.77
C TYR A 181 -17.35 11.49 -6.75
N TRP A 182 -18.39 11.69 -5.93
CA TRP A 182 -18.42 12.70 -4.88
C TRP A 182 -19.55 12.41 -3.88
N PRO A 183 -19.40 12.70 -2.59
CA PRO A 183 -18.16 13.07 -1.88
C PRO A 183 -17.17 11.91 -1.75
N LEU A 184 -15.88 12.25 -1.64
CA LEU A 184 -14.80 11.28 -1.44
C LEU A 184 -14.35 11.23 0.02
N GLY A 185 -14.13 10.02 0.52
CA GLY A 185 -13.57 9.76 1.84
C GLY A 185 -12.46 8.71 1.78
N MET A 186 -11.67 8.65 2.85
CA MET A 186 -10.66 7.61 3.02
C MET A 186 -10.70 7.08 4.44
N THR A 187 -10.41 5.80 4.59
CA THR A 187 -10.24 5.14 5.87
C THR A 187 -9.21 4.02 5.75
N GLY A 188 -8.60 3.66 6.85
CA GLY A 188 -7.67 2.53 6.89
C GLY A 188 -7.47 2.04 8.31
N ILE A 189 -6.95 0.82 8.42
CA ILE A 189 -6.65 0.19 9.70
C ILE A 189 -5.14 0.18 9.92
N SER A 190 -4.71 0.58 11.12
CA SER A 190 -3.30 0.55 11.54
C SER A 190 -2.44 1.35 10.55
N MET A 191 -1.49 0.71 9.88
CA MET A 191 -0.64 1.34 8.87
C MET A 191 -1.43 1.99 7.73
N GLY A 192 -2.60 1.44 7.35
CA GLY A 192 -3.47 2.08 6.38
C GLY A 192 -4.13 3.39 6.85
N GLY A 193 -4.09 3.69 8.15
CA GLY A 193 -4.63 4.92 8.72
C GLY A 193 -3.57 5.98 9.08
N HIS A 194 -2.28 5.69 8.86
CA HIS A 194 -1.17 6.64 8.99
C HIS A 194 -0.98 7.42 7.68
#